data_AF-A0A356ENU7-F1
#
_entry.id   AF-A0A356ENU7-F1
#
_cell.length_a   1.000
_cell.length_b   1.000
_cell.length_c   1.000
_cell.angle_alpha   90.00
_cell.angle_beta   90.00
_cell.angle_gamma   90.00
#
_symmetry.space_group_name_H-M   'P 1'
#
loop_
_entity.id
_entity.type
_entity.pdbx_description
1 polymer ?
#
loop_
_entity_poly.entity_id
_entity_poly.type
_entity_poly.pdbx_seq_one_letter_code
_entity_poly.pdbx_strand_id
1 'polypeptide(L)'
;MALLDALDESAAARAADFLRRRLPERLPSVELYSLILGATQLEMASGLNVFDDGADRVPLLLAAIDAHRRDDGGFAKTPASPSSSTYHTFLAGLCRPLLGANPVPVEPLVELIHSRRRDDGGFVEIPQMRSSGANPTAAAVLLLKELGRLDAAIEQDACRFLASLQNDEGGFRANTAIPVADLLSTFTALAVLTHLDKLSLINGHAAAKYARRLQRPEGGFRGGAWDDAADVEYTFYGLGVLALANPNGEENQSCPS
;
A
#
# COMPACT_ATOMS: atom_id res chain seq x y z
N MET A 1 4.81 -14.95 -4.01
CA MET A 1 5.24 -16.36 -3.76
C MET A 1 4.63 -16.90 -2.48
N ALA A 2 4.78 -16.22 -1.34
CA ALA A 2 4.12 -16.63 -0.08
C ALA A 2 2.59 -16.78 -0.21
N LEU A 3 1.91 -15.81 -0.84
CA LEU A 3 0.46 -15.86 -1.11
C LEU A 3 0.02 -17.03 -2.01
N LEU A 4 0.95 -17.65 -2.74
CA LEU A 4 0.68 -18.76 -3.65
C LEU A 4 1.23 -20.09 -3.09
N ASP A 5 1.64 -20.11 -1.82
CA ASP A 5 2.34 -21.23 -1.18
C ASP A 5 3.55 -21.74 -2.00
N ALA A 6 4.22 -20.80 -2.69
CA ALA A 6 5.30 -21.08 -3.63
C ALA A 6 6.66 -20.53 -3.16
N LEU A 7 6.74 -20.03 -1.92
CA LEU A 7 8.01 -19.56 -1.35
C LEU A 7 8.75 -20.74 -0.71
N ASP A 8 9.38 -21.57 -1.53
CA ASP A 8 10.26 -22.64 -1.05
C ASP A 8 11.60 -22.09 -0.50
N GLU A 9 12.36 -22.93 0.20
CA GLU A 9 13.65 -22.57 0.79
C GLU A 9 14.63 -21.97 -0.23
N SER A 10 14.63 -22.49 -1.46
CA SER A 10 15.53 -22.03 -2.53
C SER A 10 15.12 -20.63 -3.01
N ALA A 11 13.83 -20.38 -3.18
CA ALA A 11 13.28 -19.09 -3.54
C ALA A 11 13.51 -18.06 -2.43
N ALA A 12 13.31 -18.44 -1.17
CA ALA A 12 13.59 -17.60 -0.02
C ALA A 12 15.07 -17.20 0.06
N ALA A 13 15.98 -18.16 -0.14
CA ALA A 13 17.42 -17.88 -0.17
C ALA A 13 17.81 -16.93 -1.30
N ARG A 14 17.30 -17.14 -2.53
CA ARG A 14 17.55 -16.24 -3.67
C ARG A 14 17.01 -14.82 -3.42
N ALA A 15 15.84 -14.71 -2.80
CA ALA A 15 15.26 -13.42 -2.42
C ALA A 15 16.12 -12.72 -1.36
N ALA A 16 16.56 -13.44 -0.33
CA ALA A 16 17.44 -12.91 0.70
C ALA A 16 18.75 -12.38 0.08
N ASP A 17 19.39 -13.15 -0.79
CA ASP A 17 20.62 -12.74 -1.47
C ASP A 17 20.42 -11.53 -2.38
N PHE A 18 19.28 -11.44 -3.07
CA PHE A 18 18.94 -10.26 -3.85
C PHE A 18 18.83 -9.03 -2.94
N LEU A 19 18.05 -9.10 -1.87
CA LEU A 19 17.86 -7.97 -0.94
C LEU A 19 19.19 -7.56 -0.28
N ARG A 20 20.01 -8.51 0.14
CA ARG A 20 21.35 -8.25 0.70
C ARG A 20 22.24 -7.47 -0.25
N ARG A 21 22.22 -7.78 -1.55
CA ARG A 21 22.98 -7.02 -2.56
C ARG A 21 22.50 -5.59 -2.73
N ARG A 22 21.24 -5.28 -2.42
CA ARG A 22 20.67 -3.93 -2.51
C ARG A 22 20.95 -3.07 -1.27
N LEU A 23 21.20 -3.68 -0.10
CA LEU A 23 21.45 -2.97 1.16
C LEU A 23 22.57 -1.91 1.12
N PRO A 24 23.70 -2.08 0.40
CA PRO A 24 24.74 -1.06 0.31
C PRO A 24 24.40 0.10 -0.63
N GLU A 25 23.36 -0.03 -1.46
CA GLU A 25 23.03 0.95 -2.49
C GLU A 25 22.27 2.14 -1.93
N ARG A 26 22.45 3.31 -2.54
CA ARG A 26 21.61 4.48 -2.26
C ARG A 26 20.34 4.39 -3.09
N LEU A 27 19.27 3.89 -2.48
CA LEU A 27 17.99 3.68 -3.14
C LEU A 27 17.10 4.94 -3.08
N PRO A 28 16.23 5.15 -4.08
CA PRO A 28 15.09 6.06 -3.97
C PRO A 28 14.19 5.69 -2.77
N SER A 29 13.40 6.64 -2.28
CA SER A 29 12.59 6.48 -1.06
C SER A 29 11.68 5.25 -1.09
N VAL A 30 10.89 5.09 -2.15
CA VAL A 30 9.95 3.97 -2.28
C VAL A 30 10.68 2.63 -2.33
N GLU A 31 11.80 2.55 -3.07
CA GLU A 31 12.61 1.33 -3.13
C GLU A 31 13.25 0.98 -1.78
N LEU A 32 13.68 1.99 -1.02
CA LEU A 32 14.18 1.80 0.34
C LEU A 32 13.11 1.22 1.27
N TYR A 33 11.89 1.76 1.24
CA TYR A 33 10.78 1.23 2.03
C TYR A 33 10.40 -0.19 1.58
N SER A 34 10.37 -0.45 0.27
CA SER A 34 10.13 -1.79 -0.27
C SER A 34 11.21 -2.80 0.12
N LEU A 35 12.48 -2.38 0.19
CA LEU A 35 13.59 -3.21 0.69
C LEU A 35 13.37 -3.59 2.15
N ILE A 36 13.01 -2.63 3.01
CA ILE A 36 12.79 -2.87 4.45
C ILE A 36 11.60 -3.80 4.66
N LEU A 37 10.45 -3.47 4.06
CA LEU A 37 9.24 -4.29 4.16
C LEU A 37 9.47 -5.69 3.58
N GLY A 38 10.13 -5.78 2.42
CA GLY A 38 10.46 -7.06 1.78
C GLY A 38 11.37 -7.93 2.64
N ALA A 39 12.41 -7.33 3.26
CA ALA A 39 13.30 -8.02 4.18
C ALA A 39 12.56 -8.54 5.41
N THR A 40 11.75 -7.69 6.05
CA THR A 40 10.98 -8.09 7.23
C THR A 40 9.94 -9.18 6.91
N GLN A 41 9.22 -9.05 5.80
CA GLN A 41 8.25 -10.07 5.39
C GLN A 41 8.91 -11.40 5.01
N LEU A 42 10.10 -11.36 4.40
CA LEU A 42 10.87 -12.55 4.11
C LEU A 42 11.33 -13.25 5.40
N GLU A 43 11.82 -12.49 6.37
CA GLU A 43 12.20 -13.03 7.68
C GLU A 43 11.00 -13.67 8.39
N MET A 44 9.84 -13.00 8.39
CA MET A 44 8.61 -13.57 8.97
C MET A 44 8.16 -14.85 8.27
N ALA A 45 8.32 -14.95 6.95
CA ALA A 45 7.85 -16.09 6.16
C ALA A 45 8.85 -17.27 6.11
N SER A 46 10.15 -17.01 6.29
CA SER A 46 11.21 -18.01 6.06
C SER A 46 12.24 -18.13 7.19
N GLY A 47 12.24 -17.23 8.16
CA GLY A 47 13.27 -17.11 9.21
C GLY A 47 14.60 -16.52 8.74
N LEU A 48 14.74 -16.18 7.45
CA LEU A 48 15.97 -15.59 6.92
C LEU A 48 16.04 -14.09 7.24
N ASN A 49 16.88 -13.72 8.20
CA ASN A 49 17.18 -12.32 8.48
C ASN A 49 18.12 -11.74 7.41
N VAL A 50 17.65 -10.73 6.70
CA VAL A 50 18.40 -10.05 5.63
C VAL A 50 19.38 -9.01 6.20
N PHE A 51 19.07 -8.45 7.37
CA PHE A 51 19.88 -7.42 8.03
C PHE A 51 21.05 -8.01 8.85
N ASP A 52 21.02 -9.30 9.14
CA ASP A 52 22.14 -10.02 9.76
C ASP A 52 23.22 -10.38 8.71
N ASP A 53 23.88 -9.35 8.17
CA ASP A 53 24.96 -9.48 7.17
C ASP A 53 26.35 -9.10 7.71
N GLY A 54 26.47 -8.99 9.03
CA GLY A 54 27.71 -8.63 9.72
C GLY A 54 28.05 -7.12 9.68
N ALA A 55 27.20 -6.29 9.07
CA ALA A 55 27.34 -4.83 9.07
C ALA A 55 26.23 -4.18 9.92
N ASP A 56 26.59 -3.11 10.66
CA ASP A 56 25.61 -2.31 11.40
C ASP A 56 24.88 -1.35 10.45
N ARG A 57 23.89 -1.88 9.72
CA ARG A 57 23.17 -1.14 8.66
C ARG A 57 21.96 -0.37 9.14
N VAL A 58 21.39 -0.77 10.27
CA VAL A 58 20.18 -0.16 10.83
C VAL A 58 20.32 1.35 10.98
N PRO A 59 21.42 1.91 11.53
CA PRO A 59 21.61 3.35 11.61
C PRO A 59 21.62 4.06 10.26
N LEU A 60 22.19 3.43 9.21
CA LEU A 60 22.25 4.00 7.86
C LEU A 60 20.86 4.03 7.20
N LEU A 61 20.08 2.97 7.36
CA LEU A 61 18.71 2.89 6.86
C LEU A 61 17.82 3.93 7.55
N LEU A 62 17.94 4.05 8.87
CA LEU A 62 17.22 5.07 9.65
C LEU A 62 17.62 6.49 9.23
N ALA A 63 18.91 6.76 9.05
CA ALA A 63 19.38 8.06 8.56
C ALA A 63 18.84 8.38 7.15
N ALA A 64 18.74 7.37 6.28
CA ALA A 64 18.16 7.53 4.94
C ALA A 64 16.66 7.86 4.99
N ILE A 65 15.90 7.24 5.90
CA ILE A 65 14.48 7.58 6.12
C ILE A 65 14.37 8.99 6.73
N ASP A 66 15.14 9.28 7.78
CA ASP A 66 15.05 10.54 8.53
C ASP A 66 15.51 11.76 7.69
N ALA A 67 16.28 11.56 6.60
CA ALA A 67 16.57 12.60 5.62
C ALA A 67 15.32 13.15 4.91
N HIS A 68 14.19 12.44 4.96
CA HIS A 68 12.91 12.88 4.41
C HIS A 68 12.01 13.58 5.44
N ARG A 69 12.41 13.64 6.71
CA ARG A 69 11.61 14.20 7.81
C ARG A 69 11.37 15.70 7.66
N ARG A 70 10.23 16.20 8.13
CA ARG A 70 9.87 17.61 8.16
C ARG A 70 9.48 18.07 9.56
N ASP A 71 9.42 19.38 9.74
CA ASP A 71 9.12 20.02 11.03
C ASP A 71 7.67 19.75 11.47
N ASP A 72 6.77 19.44 10.54
CA ASP A 72 5.40 18.98 10.81
C ASP A 72 5.32 17.52 11.31
N GLY A 73 6.47 16.87 11.54
CA GLY A 73 6.58 15.50 12.01
C GLY A 73 6.47 14.45 10.90
N GLY A 74 6.03 14.83 9.69
CA GLY A 74 5.87 13.93 8.56
C GLY A 74 7.15 13.69 7.76
N PHE A 75 6.98 12.97 6.65
CA PHE A 75 8.04 12.62 5.72
C PHE A 75 7.65 12.99 4.29
N ALA A 76 8.58 13.60 3.56
CA ALA A 76 8.36 14.06 2.21
C ALA A 76 8.75 13.03 1.15
N LYS A 77 8.24 13.20 -0.07
CA LYS A 77 8.54 12.30 -1.20
C LYS A 77 10.04 12.24 -1.53
N THR A 78 10.70 13.39 -1.52
CA THR A 78 12.15 13.51 -1.73
C THR A 78 12.76 14.42 -0.67
N PRO A 79 14.07 14.35 -0.41
CA PRO A 79 14.74 15.23 0.54
C PRO A 79 14.59 16.72 0.19
N ALA A 80 14.44 17.05 -1.10
CA ALA A 80 14.22 18.42 -1.58
C ALA A 80 12.76 18.89 -1.53
N SER A 81 11.78 18.00 -1.30
CA SER A 81 10.37 18.36 -1.30
C SER A 81 10.01 19.21 -0.06
N PRO A 82 9.37 20.37 -0.20
CA PRO A 82 9.16 21.28 0.94
C PRO A 82 8.07 20.82 1.91
N SER A 83 7.17 19.93 1.48
CA SER A 83 6.03 19.47 2.28
C SER A 83 6.05 17.96 2.48
N SER A 84 5.55 17.53 3.65
CA SER A 84 5.32 16.12 3.93
C SER A 84 4.25 15.52 3.02
N SER A 85 4.49 14.27 2.63
CA SER A 85 3.61 13.43 1.83
C SER A 85 2.85 12.49 2.75
N THR A 86 1.54 12.34 2.54
CA THR A 86 0.71 11.41 3.31
C THR A 86 1.22 9.98 3.16
N TYR A 87 1.49 9.55 1.92
CA TYR A 87 1.99 8.21 1.64
C TYR A 87 3.38 7.94 2.23
N HIS A 88 4.34 8.86 2.07
CA HIS A 88 5.70 8.67 2.60
C HIS A 88 5.73 8.72 4.13
N THR A 89 4.85 9.54 4.73
CA THR A 89 4.70 9.57 6.20
C THR A 89 4.19 8.23 6.72
N PHE A 90 3.21 7.63 6.05
CA PHE A 90 2.73 6.28 6.38
C PHE A 90 3.85 5.24 6.23
N LEU A 91 4.58 5.21 5.11
CA LEU A 91 5.67 4.25 4.90
C LEU A 91 6.78 4.39 5.96
N ALA A 92 7.17 5.62 6.31
CA ALA A 92 8.14 5.86 7.37
C ALA A 92 7.62 5.45 8.75
N GLY A 93 6.33 5.71 9.03
CA GLY A 93 5.65 5.27 10.25
C GLY A 93 5.64 3.76 10.42
N LEU A 94 5.51 3.01 9.33
CA LEU A 94 5.61 1.54 9.34
C LEU A 94 7.05 1.05 9.43
N CYS A 95 7.98 1.61 8.65
CA CYS A 95 9.31 1.04 8.50
C CYS A 95 10.26 1.37 9.65
N ARG A 96 10.15 2.55 10.29
CA ARG A 96 11.06 2.94 11.39
C ARG A 96 10.95 1.98 12.58
N PRO A 97 9.75 1.59 13.07
CA PRO A 97 9.63 0.60 14.14
C PRO A 97 10.19 -0.78 13.78
N LEU A 98 10.07 -1.22 12.53
CA LEU A 98 10.65 -2.51 12.07
C LEU A 98 12.17 -2.54 12.17
N LEU A 99 12.80 -1.36 12.14
CA LEU A 99 14.25 -1.18 12.33
C LEU A 99 14.62 -0.91 13.80
N GLY A 100 13.69 -1.08 14.75
CA GLY A 100 13.94 -0.86 16.17
C GLY A 100 14.07 0.62 16.57
N ALA A 101 13.68 1.57 15.71
CA ALA A 101 13.72 2.98 16.06
C ALA A 101 12.64 3.36 17.08
N ASN A 102 12.93 4.39 17.87
CA ASN A 102 11.93 4.99 18.74
C ASN A 102 10.72 5.47 17.93
N PRO A 103 9.49 5.32 18.48
CA PRO A 103 8.29 5.84 17.87
C PRO A 103 8.44 7.32 17.52
N VAL A 104 7.94 7.67 16.34
CA VAL A 104 7.73 9.07 15.95
C VAL A 104 6.69 9.70 16.88
N PRO A 105 6.81 11.00 17.24
CA PRO A 105 5.79 11.68 18.03
C PRO A 105 4.41 11.56 17.37
N VAL A 106 3.43 11.08 18.12
CA VAL A 106 2.11 10.72 17.59
C VAL A 106 1.30 11.97 17.24
N GLU A 107 1.30 12.97 18.12
CA GLU A 107 0.45 14.16 17.98
C GLU A 107 0.74 14.96 16.70
N PRO A 108 2.00 15.28 16.34
CA PRO A 108 2.30 15.96 15.08
C PRO A 108 1.85 15.17 13.85
N LEU A 109 1.97 13.84 13.87
CA LEU A 109 1.51 13.00 12.78
C LEU A 109 0.00 13.01 12.64
N VAL A 110 -0.72 12.93 13.76
CA VAL A 110 -2.19 13.01 13.77
C VAL A 110 -2.66 14.36 13.24
N GLU A 111 -2.04 15.46 13.68
CA GLU A 111 -2.33 16.82 13.18
C GLU A 111 -2.07 16.94 11.68
N LEU A 112 -0.91 16.43 11.21
CA LEU A 112 -0.56 16.39 9.80
C LEU A 112 -1.61 15.62 8.99
N ILE A 113 -1.98 14.41 9.41
CA ILE A 113 -2.94 13.58 8.67
C ILE A 113 -4.34 14.20 8.68
N HIS A 114 -4.80 14.76 9.81
CA HIS A 114 -6.07 15.48 9.83
C HIS A 114 -6.09 16.68 8.87
N SER A 115 -4.98 17.40 8.70
CA SER A 115 -4.86 18.50 7.72
C SER A 115 -5.03 18.04 6.26
N ARG A 116 -4.88 16.73 5.99
CA ARG A 116 -4.97 16.13 4.66
C ARG A 116 -6.38 15.70 4.28
N ARG A 117 -7.34 15.75 5.20
CA ARG A 117 -8.74 15.39 4.92
C ARG A 117 -9.43 16.42 4.01
N ARG A 118 -10.38 15.97 3.19
CA ARG A 118 -11.24 16.84 2.36
C ARG A 118 -12.72 16.55 2.62
N ASP A 119 -13.57 17.47 2.17
CA ASP A 119 -15.02 17.40 2.35
C ASP A 119 -15.65 16.19 1.62
N ASP A 120 -14.94 15.62 0.65
CA ASP A 120 -15.32 14.37 -0.02
C ASP A 120 -15.13 13.12 0.87
N GLY A 121 -14.62 13.28 2.09
CA GLY A 121 -14.39 12.23 3.08
C GLY A 121 -13.04 11.52 2.94
N GLY A 122 -12.31 11.75 1.85
CA GLY A 122 -10.98 11.18 1.64
C GLY A 122 -9.84 12.06 2.14
N PHE A 123 -8.61 11.63 1.80
CA PHE A 123 -7.39 12.36 2.08
C PHE A 123 -6.58 12.62 0.81
N VAL A 124 -5.78 13.69 0.86
CA VAL A 124 -4.86 14.07 -0.22
C VAL A 124 -3.41 13.75 0.12
N GLU A 125 -2.56 13.68 -0.91
CA GLU A 125 -1.14 13.39 -0.76
C GLU A 125 -0.33 14.58 -0.22
N ILE A 126 -0.66 15.79 -0.67
CA ILE A 126 -0.01 17.06 -0.27
C ILE A 126 -1.07 18.14 -0.01
N PRO A 127 -0.80 19.17 0.81
CA PRO A 127 -1.83 20.09 1.30
C PRO A 127 -2.51 20.91 0.19
N GLN A 128 -1.81 21.14 -0.92
CA GLN A 128 -2.32 21.97 -2.02
C GLN A 128 -3.38 21.27 -2.88
N MET A 129 -3.49 19.94 -2.79
CA MET A 129 -4.48 19.18 -3.55
C MET A 129 -5.88 19.40 -2.97
N ARG A 130 -6.87 19.45 -3.85
CA ARG A 130 -8.29 19.67 -3.50
C ARG A 130 -9.13 18.39 -3.48
N SER A 131 -8.80 17.45 -4.36
CA SER A 131 -9.52 16.18 -4.49
C SER A 131 -8.73 15.05 -3.89
N SER A 132 -9.39 14.24 -3.08
CA SER A 132 -8.81 13.07 -2.43
C SER A 132 -8.51 11.96 -3.43
N GLY A 133 -7.65 11.01 -3.04
CA GLY A 133 -7.32 9.83 -3.84
C GLY A 133 -7.33 8.54 -3.04
N ALA A 134 -7.41 7.40 -3.73
CA ALA A 134 -7.44 6.07 -3.10
C ALA A 134 -6.22 5.86 -2.18
N ASN A 135 -5.01 6.00 -2.73
CA ASN A 135 -3.76 5.74 -2.01
C ASN A 135 -3.53 6.66 -0.79
N PRO A 136 -3.64 8.00 -0.90
CA PRO A 136 -3.48 8.85 0.27
C PRO A 136 -4.58 8.63 1.32
N THR A 137 -5.80 8.32 0.92
CA THR A 137 -6.89 7.96 1.86
C THR A 137 -6.55 6.68 2.61
N ALA A 138 -6.13 5.64 1.90
CA ALA A 138 -5.71 4.39 2.50
C ALA A 138 -4.55 4.56 3.50
N ALA A 139 -3.49 5.26 3.08
CA ALA A 139 -2.33 5.54 3.91
C ALA A 139 -2.69 6.31 5.18
N ALA A 140 -3.54 7.34 5.07
CA ALA A 140 -3.99 8.14 6.20
C ALA A 140 -4.78 7.29 7.22
N VAL A 141 -5.75 6.50 6.75
CA VAL A 141 -6.61 5.69 7.61
C VAL A 141 -5.82 4.60 8.32
N LEU A 142 -4.96 3.88 7.60
CA LEU A 142 -4.11 2.86 8.20
C LEU A 142 -3.15 3.48 9.22
N LEU A 143 -2.51 4.61 8.90
CA LEU A 143 -1.63 5.28 9.85
C LEU A 143 -2.38 5.69 11.13
N LEU A 144 -3.55 6.32 11.00
CA LEU A 144 -4.36 6.69 12.17
C LEU A 144 -4.77 5.48 13.00
N LYS A 145 -5.09 4.35 12.35
CA LYS A 145 -5.46 3.11 13.03
C LYS A 145 -4.28 2.54 13.82
N GLU A 146 -3.11 2.43 13.21
CA GLU A 146 -1.88 1.95 13.86
C GLU A 146 -1.45 2.85 15.03
N LEU A 147 -1.71 4.16 14.93
CA LEU A 147 -1.47 5.10 16.02
C LEU A 147 -2.53 5.06 17.13
N GLY A 148 -3.61 4.27 16.98
CA GLY A 148 -4.73 4.24 17.93
C GLY A 148 -5.56 5.53 17.94
N ARG A 149 -5.58 6.25 16.82
CA ARG A 149 -6.17 7.60 16.67
C ARG A 149 -7.17 7.72 15.52
N LEU A 150 -7.59 6.59 14.95
CA LEU A 150 -8.68 6.56 13.96
C LEU A 150 -10.03 6.70 14.67
N ASP A 151 -10.70 7.84 14.50
CA ASP A 151 -12.06 8.01 14.99
C ASP A 151 -13.09 7.40 14.02
N ALA A 152 -14.24 7.00 14.57
CA ALA A 152 -15.28 6.30 13.83
C ALA A 152 -15.90 7.15 12.69
N ALA A 153 -15.94 8.48 12.83
CA ALA A 153 -16.49 9.35 11.80
C ALA A 153 -15.54 9.46 10.61
N ILE A 154 -14.23 9.60 10.86
CA ILE A 154 -13.19 9.56 9.83
C ILE A 154 -13.15 8.19 9.15
N GLU A 155 -13.19 7.09 9.91
CA GLU A 155 -13.26 5.74 9.33
C GLU A 155 -14.44 5.63 8.36
N GLN A 156 -15.64 6.00 8.82
CA GLN A 156 -16.86 5.92 8.03
C GLN A 156 -16.77 6.77 6.75
N ASP A 157 -16.29 8.01 6.85
CA ASP A 157 -16.17 8.90 5.69
C ASP A 157 -15.14 8.39 4.68
N ALA A 158 -13.98 7.96 5.16
CA ALA A 158 -12.93 7.44 4.29
C ALA A 158 -13.36 6.13 3.59
N CYS A 159 -14.02 5.22 4.31
CA CYS A 159 -14.56 4.00 3.70
C CYS A 159 -15.64 4.30 2.66
N ARG A 160 -16.53 5.27 2.90
CA ARG A 160 -17.51 5.72 1.90
C ARG A 160 -16.84 6.35 0.68
N PHE A 161 -15.83 7.19 0.90
CA PHE A 161 -15.04 7.77 -0.19
C PHE A 161 -14.39 6.67 -1.03
N LEU A 162 -13.66 5.73 -0.42
CA LEU A 162 -13.03 4.61 -1.12
C LEU A 162 -14.07 3.77 -1.89
N ALA A 163 -15.21 3.44 -1.28
CA ALA A 163 -16.28 2.71 -1.95
C ALA A 163 -16.82 3.45 -3.19
N SER A 164 -16.93 4.78 -3.11
CA SER A 164 -17.38 5.61 -4.24
C SER A 164 -16.42 5.63 -5.43
N LEU A 165 -15.17 5.19 -5.24
CA LEU A 165 -14.19 5.10 -6.33
C LEU A 165 -14.40 3.87 -7.21
N GLN A 166 -15.15 2.86 -6.76
CA GLN A 166 -15.53 1.72 -7.60
C GLN A 166 -16.41 2.21 -8.76
N ASN A 167 -16.08 1.83 -10.00
CA ASN A 167 -16.84 2.22 -11.20
C ASN A 167 -17.47 1.00 -11.90
N ASP A 168 -18.14 1.23 -13.03
CA ASP A 168 -18.84 0.20 -13.80
C ASP A 168 -17.91 -0.87 -14.42
N GLU A 169 -16.60 -0.62 -14.48
CA GLU A 169 -15.62 -1.64 -14.87
C GLU A 169 -15.44 -2.70 -13.78
N GLY A 170 -15.85 -2.39 -12.55
CA GLY A 170 -15.72 -3.20 -11.35
C GLY A 170 -14.48 -2.88 -10.50
N GLY A 171 -13.48 -2.24 -11.09
CA GLY A 171 -12.29 -1.75 -10.38
C GLY A 171 -12.53 -0.37 -9.75
N PHE A 172 -11.48 0.17 -9.12
CA PHE A 172 -11.51 1.45 -8.44
C PHE A 172 -10.64 2.47 -9.16
N ARG A 173 -11.14 3.69 -9.22
CA ARG A 173 -10.46 4.85 -9.78
C ARG A 173 -9.42 5.39 -8.79
N ALA A 174 -8.33 5.95 -9.29
CA ALA A 174 -7.32 6.60 -8.43
C ALA A 174 -7.86 7.80 -7.64
N ASN A 175 -8.81 8.52 -8.21
CA ASN A 175 -9.54 9.63 -7.58
C ASN A 175 -10.83 9.90 -8.36
N THR A 176 -11.62 10.89 -7.92
CA THR A 176 -12.91 11.22 -8.53
C THR A 176 -12.83 11.85 -9.92
N ALA A 177 -11.67 12.41 -10.31
CA ALA A 177 -11.47 13.06 -11.61
C ALA A 177 -11.00 12.09 -12.70
N ILE A 178 -10.39 10.96 -12.35
CA ILE A 178 -9.98 9.93 -13.31
C ILE A 178 -11.17 8.98 -13.53
N PRO A 179 -11.70 8.82 -14.75
CA PRO A 179 -12.91 8.04 -14.99
C PRO A 179 -12.66 6.53 -15.00
N VAL A 180 -11.42 6.12 -15.28
CA VAL A 180 -11.04 4.72 -15.47
C VAL A 180 -10.48 4.12 -14.19
N ALA A 181 -10.76 2.84 -13.98
CA ALA A 181 -10.22 2.07 -12.86
C ALA A 181 -8.80 1.56 -13.15
N ASP A 182 -7.99 1.37 -12.11
CA ASP A 182 -6.67 0.73 -12.18
C ASP A 182 -6.47 -0.32 -11.06
N LEU A 183 -5.55 -1.27 -11.25
CA LEU A 183 -5.30 -2.35 -10.28
C LEU A 183 -4.71 -1.86 -8.97
N LEU A 184 -3.85 -0.84 -8.99
CA LEU A 184 -3.21 -0.31 -7.77
C LEU A 184 -4.28 0.28 -6.83
N SER A 185 -5.16 1.12 -7.36
CA SER A 185 -6.26 1.73 -6.63
C SER A 185 -7.28 0.68 -6.17
N THR A 186 -7.57 -0.31 -7.01
CA THR A 186 -8.47 -1.44 -6.68
C THR A 186 -7.92 -2.26 -5.51
N PHE A 187 -6.65 -2.66 -5.57
CA PHE A 187 -5.98 -3.37 -4.49
C PHE A 187 -5.96 -2.55 -3.21
N THR A 188 -5.57 -1.28 -3.31
CA THR A 188 -5.40 -0.39 -2.16
C THR A 188 -6.73 -0.15 -1.43
N ALA A 189 -7.82 0.10 -2.17
CA ALA A 189 -9.15 0.24 -1.58
C ALA A 189 -9.61 -1.07 -0.92
N LEU A 190 -9.47 -2.21 -1.60
CA LEU A 190 -9.85 -3.51 -1.04
C LEU A 190 -9.05 -3.86 0.21
N ALA A 191 -7.74 -3.63 0.24
CA ALA A 191 -6.88 -3.92 1.38
C ALA A 191 -7.37 -3.17 2.64
N VAL A 192 -7.65 -1.88 2.51
CA VAL A 192 -8.15 -1.07 3.63
C VAL A 192 -9.56 -1.46 4.03
N LEU A 193 -10.48 -1.63 3.06
CA LEU A 193 -11.85 -2.02 3.37
C LEU A 193 -11.91 -3.41 4.01
N THR A 194 -11.05 -4.35 3.62
CA THR A 194 -10.92 -5.66 4.29
C THR A 194 -10.39 -5.50 5.71
N HIS A 195 -9.32 -4.73 5.89
CA HIS A 195 -8.69 -4.51 7.18
C HIS A 195 -9.62 -3.81 8.21
N LEU A 196 -10.62 -3.07 7.73
CA LEU A 196 -11.62 -2.37 8.54
C LEU A 196 -12.98 -3.10 8.61
N ASP A 197 -13.08 -4.30 8.04
CA ASP A 197 -14.32 -5.07 7.96
C ASP A 197 -15.49 -4.30 7.29
N LYS A 198 -15.18 -3.61 6.17
CA LYS A 198 -16.11 -2.78 5.38
C LYS A 198 -16.28 -3.24 3.94
N LEU A 199 -15.95 -4.50 3.62
CA LEU A 199 -16.14 -5.05 2.27
C LEU A 199 -17.60 -5.05 1.81
N SER A 200 -18.58 -4.99 2.72
CA SER A 200 -20.00 -4.87 2.38
C SER A 200 -20.38 -3.56 1.68
N LEU A 201 -19.50 -2.55 1.68
CA LEU A 201 -19.72 -1.28 0.99
C LEU A 201 -19.49 -1.34 -0.52
N ILE A 202 -18.87 -2.41 -1.03
CA ILE A 202 -18.40 -2.51 -2.41
C ILE A 202 -18.81 -3.85 -3.03
N ASN A 203 -18.77 -3.92 -4.36
CA ASN A 203 -19.02 -5.16 -5.08
C ASN A 203 -17.70 -5.94 -5.26
N GLY A 204 -17.39 -6.84 -4.32
CA GLY A 204 -16.18 -7.66 -4.37
C GLY A 204 -16.12 -8.53 -5.63
N HIS A 205 -17.24 -9.13 -6.04
CA HIS A 205 -17.29 -9.94 -7.26
C HIS A 205 -16.92 -9.13 -8.52
N ALA A 206 -17.39 -7.89 -8.64
CA ALA A 206 -17.03 -7.00 -9.74
C ALA A 206 -15.53 -6.67 -9.73
N ALA A 207 -14.94 -6.43 -8.57
CA ALA A 207 -13.50 -6.19 -8.44
C ALA A 207 -12.66 -7.43 -8.84
N ALA A 208 -13.08 -8.63 -8.43
CA ALA A 208 -12.44 -9.88 -8.85
C ALA A 208 -12.54 -10.09 -10.38
N LYS A 209 -13.72 -9.82 -10.96
CA LYS A 209 -13.92 -9.90 -12.42
C LYS A 209 -13.05 -8.87 -13.15
N TYR A 210 -12.93 -7.66 -12.63
CA TYR A 210 -12.04 -6.63 -13.15
C TYR A 210 -10.57 -7.10 -13.16
N ALA A 211 -10.06 -7.62 -12.03
CA ALA A 211 -8.69 -8.13 -11.98
C ALA A 211 -8.43 -9.28 -12.96
N ARG A 212 -9.36 -10.25 -13.09
CA ARG A 212 -9.23 -11.34 -14.08
C ARG A 212 -9.15 -10.85 -15.52
N ARG A 213 -9.80 -9.74 -15.87
CA ARG A 213 -9.71 -9.14 -17.22
C ARG A 213 -8.32 -8.54 -17.51
N LEU A 214 -7.59 -8.18 -16.46
CA LEU A 214 -6.25 -7.61 -16.58
C LEU A 214 -5.15 -8.66 -16.52
N GLN A 215 -5.48 -9.89 -16.10
CA GLN A 215 -4.58 -11.04 -16.17
C GLN A 215 -4.25 -11.38 -17.63
N ARG A 216 -2.99 -11.72 -17.89
CA ARG A 216 -2.51 -12.13 -19.20
C ARG A 216 -2.43 -13.65 -19.34
N PRO A 217 -2.78 -14.22 -20.51
CA PRO A 217 -2.65 -15.66 -20.78
C PRO A 217 -1.23 -16.19 -20.54
N GLU A 218 -0.22 -15.40 -20.87
CA GLU A 218 1.21 -15.68 -20.70
C GLU A 218 1.71 -15.47 -19.26
N GLY A 219 0.85 -14.99 -18.36
CA GLY A 219 1.17 -14.73 -16.96
C GLY A 219 1.31 -13.23 -16.64
N GLY A 220 1.09 -12.92 -15.37
CA GLY A 220 1.10 -11.55 -14.86
C GLY A 220 -0.18 -10.76 -15.14
N PHE A 221 -0.19 -9.50 -14.71
CA PHE A 221 -1.34 -8.60 -14.81
C PHE A 221 -0.91 -7.23 -15.33
N ARG A 222 -1.82 -6.57 -16.05
CA ARG A 222 -1.70 -5.20 -16.55
C ARG A 222 -2.22 -4.18 -15.54
N GLY A 223 -1.75 -2.94 -15.58
CA GLY A 223 -2.21 -1.91 -14.63
C GLY A 223 -3.65 -1.43 -14.84
N GLY A 224 -4.13 -1.46 -16.09
CA GLY A 224 -5.48 -1.07 -16.47
C GLY A 224 -5.76 -1.49 -17.91
N ALA A 225 -6.95 -1.18 -18.42
CA ALA A 225 -7.36 -1.58 -19.76
C ALA A 225 -6.52 -0.92 -20.88
N TRP A 226 -5.92 0.24 -20.59
CA TRP A 226 -5.07 1.01 -21.50
C TRP A 226 -3.62 0.54 -21.53
N ASP A 227 -3.26 -0.41 -20.67
CA ASP A 227 -1.91 -0.94 -20.59
C ASP A 227 -1.80 -2.19 -21.47
N ASP A 228 -0.64 -2.35 -22.11
CA ASP A 228 -0.37 -3.44 -23.04
C ASP A 228 0.61 -4.47 -22.46
N ALA A 229 1.28 -4.15 -21.35
CA ALA A 229 2.29 -5.02 -20.74
C ALA A 229 1.84 -5.51 -19.37
N ALA A 230 2.13 -6.78 -19.07
CA ALA A 230 2.11 -7.24 -17.70
C ALA A 230 3.36 -6.74 -16.98
N ASP A 231 3.21 -6.38 -15.71
CA ASP A 231 4.32 -5.96 -14.85
C ASP A 231 4.23 -6.67 -13.48
N VAL A 232 5.38 -6.83 -12.81
CA VAL A 232 5.46 -7.53 -11.53
C VAL A 232 4.70 -6.81 -10.41
N GLU A 233 4.67 -5.48 -10.42
CA GLU A 233 3.93 -4.65 -9.47
C GLU A 233 2.42 -4.88 -9.62
N TYR A 234 1.92 -4.79 -10.86
CA TYR A 234 0.51 -5.07 -11.14
C TYR A 234 0.14 -6.54 -10.97
N THR A 235 1.10 -7.45 -11.13
CA THR A 235 0.89 -8.87 -10.81
C THR A 235 0.66 -9.07 -9.32
N PHE A 236 1.43 -8.38 -8.46
CA PHE A 236 1.20 -8.38 -7.03
C PHE A 236 -0.18 -7.82 -6.69
N TYR A 237 -0.56 -6.66 -7.25
CA TYR A 237 -1.87 -6.06 -7.01
C TYR A 237 -3.01 -6.94 -7.52
N GLY A 238 -2.90 -7.52 -8.72
CA GLY A 238 -3.92 -8.39 -9.31
C GLY A 238 -4.19 -9.62 -8.45
N LEU A 239 -3.13 -10.31 -8.00
CA LEU A 239 -3.26 -11.44 -7.06
C LEU A 239 -3.87 -11.01 -5.72
N GLY A 240 -3.44 -9.86 -5.19
CA GLY A 240 -3.99 -9.29 -3.97
C GLY A 240 -5.48 -8.98 -4.07
N VAL A 241 -5.92 -8.39 -5.19
CA VAL A 241 -7.34 -8.15 -5.48
C VAL A 241 -8.11 -9.47 -5.49
N LEU A 242 -7.62 -10.49 -6.19
CA LEU A 242 -8.30 -11.79 -6.25
C LEU A 242 -8.43 -12.45 -4.88
N ALA A 243 -7.42 -12.32 -4.02
CA ALA A 243 -7.45 -12.84 -2.66
C ALA A 243 -8.44 -12.07 -1.75
N LEU A 244 -8.47 -10.75 -1.84
CA LEU A 244 -9.26 -9.89 -0.96
C LEU A 244 -10.73 -9.74 -1.40
N ALA A 245 -11.00 -9.84 -2.70
CA ALA A 245 -12.33 -9.59 -3.25
C ALA A 245 -13.34 -10.71 -2.96
N ASN A 246 -12.88 -11.90 -2.57
CA ASN A 246 -13.72 -13.03 -2.17
C ASN A 246 -13.04 -13.85 -1.06
N PRO A 247 -12.99 -13.32 0.18
CA PRO A 247 -12.25 -13.96 1.27
C PRO A 247 -12.84 -15.32 1.70
N ASN A 248 -14.10 -15.59 1.36
CA ASN A 248 -14.79 -16.83 1.72
C ASN A 248 -14.79 -17.87 0.59
N GLY A 249 -14.21 -17.55 -0.58
CA GLY A 249 -14.12 -18.49 -1.70
C GLY A 249 -15.46 -18.97 -2.24
N GLU A 250 -16.56 -18.22 -2.03
CA GLU A 250 -17.86 -18.60 -2.58
C GLU A 250 -17.75 -18.61 -4.12
N GLU A 251 -17.76 -19.80 -4.69
CA GLU A 251 -17.77 -19.99 -6.13
C GLU A 251 -19.04 -19.40 -6.72
N ASN A 252 -18.87 -18.76 -7.88
CA ASN A 252 -19.91 -18.24 -8.75
C ASN A 252 -21.19 -19.11 -8.71
N GLN A 253 -22.20 -18.69 -7.96
CA GLN A 253 -23.56 -19.00 -8.34
C GLN A 253 -23.78 -18.27 -9.67
N SER A 254 -23.72 -19.05 -10.74
CA SER A 254 -23.99 -18.63 -12.09
C SER A 254 -25.29 -17.85 -12.11
N CYS A 255 -25.25 -16.61 -12.62
CA CYS A 255 -26.46 -15.91 -12.99
C CYS A 255 -27.22 -16.83 -13.97
N PRO A 256 -28.46 -17.25 -13.68
CA PRO A 256 -29.21 -18.04 -14.65
C PRO A 256 -29.42 -17.18 -15.91
N SER A 257 -29.21 -17.84 -17.05
CA SER A 257 -29.37 -17.33 -18.42
C SER A 257 -30.64 -16.54 -18.67
#